data_AF-A0A7Z2GSI5-F1
#
_entry.id   AF-A0A7Z2GSI5-F1
#
_cell.length_a   1.000
_cell.length_b   1.000
_cell.length_c   1.000
_cell.angle_alpha   90.00
_cell.angle_beta   90.00
_cell.angle_gamma   90.00
#
_symmetry.space_group_name_H-M   'P 1'
#
loop_
_entity.id
_entity.type
_entity.pdbx_description
1 polymer ?
#
loop_
_entity_poly.entity_id
_entity_poly.type
_entity_poly.pdbx_seq_one_letter_code
_entity_poly.pdbx_strand_id
1 'polypeptide(L)'
;MRNDSTPPDTSAAALTERLRIFIYSAALPVSRLALDVEGAERFSAFGDEGSPQMQLVRAMPPFTPAAAEIVNAMVDAFGADLFTDRLEGRLQAVIRFGPVRFAHVILAFEARFPSRPLSALATRFQQILDRHPETGYADAHLALSQIGLPVGGPNAR
;
A
#
# COMPACT_ATOMS: atom_id res chain seq x y z
N MET A 1 -15.01 22.58 30.28
CA MET A 1 -15.15 21.77 29.05
C MET A 1 -14.41 20.46 29.30
N ARG A 2 -15.11 19.32 29.33
CA ARG A 2 -14.46 18.01 29.42
C ARG A 2 -13.83 17.74 28.04
N ASN A 3 -12.52 17.53 28.01
CA ASN A 3 -11.88 16.89 26.86
C ASN A 3 -12.37 15.45 26.86
N ASP A 4 -13.44 15.21 26.10
CA ASP A 4 -13.90 13.86 25.77
C ASP A 4 -12.95 13.33 24.69
N SER A 5 -11.72 13.02 25.10
CA SER A 5 -10.76 12.33 24.25
C SER A 5 -11.18 10.85 24.23
N THR A 6 -12.24 10.55 23.49
CA THR A 6 -12.52 9.17 23.10
C THR A 6 -11.23 8.60 22.51
N PRO A 7 -10.73 7.45 22.99
CA PRO A 7 -9.55 6.84 22.41
C PRO A 7 -9.77 6.66 20.91
N PRO A 8 -8.74 6.88 20.06
CA PRO A 8 -8.88 6.72 18.63
C PRO A 8 -9.42 5.32 18.34
N ASP A 9 -10.44 5.22 17.48
CA ASP A 9 -11.01 3.94 17.09
C ASP A 9 -9.91 3.07 16.46
N THR A 10 -9.65 1.92 17.09
CA THR A 10 -8.62 0.96 16.67
C THR A 10 -9.21 -0.21 15.89
N SER A 11 -10.49 -0.15 15.53
CA SER A 11 -11.10 -1.14 14.65
C SER A 11 -10.37 -1.21 13.31
N ALA A 12 -10.32 -2.40 12.70
CA ALA A 12 -9.66 -2.59 11.41
C ALA A 12 -10.24 -1.65 10.33
N ALA A 13 -11.55 -1.41 10.35
CA ALA A 13 -12.21 -0.47 9.44
C ALA A 13 -11.72 0.97 9.64
N ALA A 14 -11.60 1.44 10.89
CA ALA A 14 -11.09 2.77 11.20
C ALA A 14 -9.62 2.93 10.83
N LEU A 15 -8.80 1.90 11.06
CA LEU A 15 -7.38 1.91 10.68
C LEU A 15 -7.19 1.91 9.15
N THR A 16 -7.98 1.11 8.42
CA THR A 16 -7.98 1.11 6.95
C THR A 16 -8.39 2.47 6.39
N GLU A 17 -9.47 3.06 6.90
CA GLU A 17 -9.94 4.39 6.47
C GLU A 17 -8.89 5.47 6.80
N ARG A 18 -8.27 5.40 7.99
CA ARG A 18 -7.19 6.31 8.36
C ARG A 18 -6.00 6.20 7.42
N LEU A 19 -5.54 4.99 7.09
CA LEU A 19 -4.45 4.78 6.15
C LEU A 19 -4.78 5.36 4.77
N ARG A 20 -6.02 5.16 4.32
CA ARG A 20 -6.51 5.70 3.05
C ARG A 20 -6.48 7.23 3.01
N ILE A 21 -6.90 7.90 4.08
CA ILE A 21 -6.79 9.35 4.21
C ILE A 21 -5.32 9.79 4.07
N PHE A 22 -4.38 9.14 4.77
CA PHE A 22 -2.95 9.46 4.65
C PHE A 22 -2.42 9.29 3.21
N ILE A 23 -2.83 8.21 2.54
CA ILE A 23 -2.44 7.94 1.16
C ILE A 23 -2.99 9.03 0.23
N TYR A 24 -4.25 9.45 0.39
CA TYR A 24 -4.90 10.42 -0.50
C TYR A 24 -4.47 11.86 -0.23
N SER A 25 -4.16 12.20 1.03
CA SER A 25 -3.74 13.55 1.42
C SER A 25 -2.29 13.87 1.05
N ALA A 26 -1.50 12.88 0.66
CA ALA A 26 -0.09 13.07 0.37
C ALA A 26 0.11 13.98 -0.85
N ALA A 27 0.96 15.00 -0.69
CA ALA A 27 1.34 15.95 -1.75
C ALA A 27 2.26 15.31 -2.79
N LEU A 28 1.76 14.28 -3.46
CA LEU A 28 2.43 13.46 -4.47
C LEU A 28 1.50 13.33 -5.70
N PRO A 29 2.06 13.05 -6.90
CA PRO A 29 1.26 12.85 -8.10
C PRO A 29 0.25 11.71 -7.93
N VAL A 30 -1.00 11.92 -8.37
CA VAL A 30 -2.06 10.91 -8.28
C VAL A 30 -1.76 9.69 -9.16
N SER A 31 -1.04 9.87 -10.26
CA SER A 31 -0.65 8.79 -11.18
C SER A 31 0.08 7.62 -10.50
N ARG A 32 0.71 7.85 -9.34
CA ARG A 32 1.31 6.75 -8.56
C ARG A 32 0.28 5.74 -8.05
N LEU A 33 -0.96 6.17 -7.85
CA LEU A 33 -2.10 5.39 -7.35
C LEU A 33 -2.88 4.68 -8.46
N ALA A 34 -2.38 4.67 -9.70
CA ALA A 34 -3.08 4.08 -10.84
C ALA A 34 -3.40 2.58 -10.67
N LEU A 35 -2.62 1.85 -9.86
CA LEU A 35 -2.88 0.45 -9.52
C LEU A 35 -3.72 0.30 -8.26
N ASP A 36 -3.85 1.37 -7.47
CA ASP A 36 -4.36 1.31 -6.11
C ASP A 36 -5.79 1.81 -5.98
N VAL A 37 -6.19 2.79 -6.81
CA VAL A 37 -7.47 3.50 -6.68
C VAL A 37 -8.26 3.37 -7.97
N GLU A 38 -9.53 2.99 -7.85
CA GLU A 38 -10.41 2.90 -9.01
C GLU A 38 -10.65 4.30 -9.61
N GLY A 39 -10.35 4.45 -10.90
CA GLY A 39 -10.52 5.72 -11.60
C GLY A 39 -9.57 6.83 -11.16
N ALA A 40 -8.39 6.49 -10.63
CA ALA A 40 -7.39 7.46 -10.13
C ALA A 40 -7.05 8.57 -11.14
N GLU A 41 -7.09 8.26 -12.44
CA GLU A 41 -6.79 9.20 -13.53
C GLU A 41 -7.66 10.46 -13.51
N ARG A 42 -8.91 10.34 -13.02
CA ARG A 42 -9.89 11.43 -12.99
C ARG A 42 -9.51 12.55 -12.04
N PHE A 43 -8.67 12.25 -11.06
CA PHE A 43 -8.20 13.20 -10.05
C PHE A 43 -6.83 13.79 -10.41
N SER A 44 -6.25 13.48 -11.57
CA SER A 44 -4.87 13.88 -11.90
C SER A 44 -4.73 15.35 -12.32
N ALA A 45 -5.83 16.04 -12.60
CA ALA A 45 -5.85 17.45 -12.97
C ALA A 45 -6.31 18.33 -11.78
N PHE A 46 -5.76 19.54 -11.70
CA PHE A 46 -6.39 20.59 -10.92
C PHE A 46 -7.74 20.92 -11.55
N GLY A 47 -8.81 20.79 -10.77
CA GLY A 47 -10.16 21.19 -11.16
C GLY A 47 -10.61 22.39 -10.34
N ASP A 48 -11.79 22.91 -10.66
CA ASP A 48 -12.40 24.03 -9.95
C ASP A 48 -12.65 23.74 -8.45
N GLU A 49 -12.68 22.46 -8.08
CA GLU A 49 -12.97 21.97 -6.72
C GLU A 49 -11.73 21.85 -5.81
N GLY A 50 -10.57 22.29 -6.28
CA GLY A 50 -9.32 22.35 -5.50
C GLY A 50 -8.25 21.36 -5.96
N SER A 51 -7.26 21.10 -5.09
CA SER A 51 -6.14 20.23 -5.43
C SER A 51 -6.59 18.77 -5.69
N PRO A 52 -5.84 18.01 -6.51
CA PRO A 52 -6.03 16.57 -6.69
C PRO A 52 -6.25 15.79 -5.38
N GLN A 53 -5.47 16.11 -4.34
CA GLN A 53 -5.55 15.46 -3.03
C GLN A 53 -6.86 15.81 -2.31
N MET A 54 -7.30 17.06 -2.39
CA MET A 54 -8.58 17.49 -1.81
C MET A 54 -9.73 16.76 -2.49
N GLN A 55 -9.70 16.62 -3.82
CA GLN A 55 -10.71 15.89 -4.58
C GLN A 55 -10.74 14.39 -4.19
N LEU A 56 -9.58 13.74 -4.06
CA LEU A 56 -9.49 12.35 -3.60
C LEU A 56 -10.05 12.15 -2.18
N VAL A 57 -9.68 13.02 -1.23
CA VAL A 57 -10.17 12.93 0.16
C VAL A 57 -11.67 13.22 0.26
N ARG A 58 -12.22 14.05 -0.62
CA ARG A 58 -13.66 14.32 -0.66
C ARG A 58 -14.45 13.18 -1.28
N ALA A 59 -13.98 12.67 -2.42
CA ALA A 59 -14.67 11.61 -3.14
C ALA A 59 -14.51 10.24 -2.46
N MET A 60 -13.40 10.02 -1.75
CA MET A 60 -13.01 8.74 -1.17
C MET A 60 -13.28 7.58 -2.12
N PRO A 61 -12.69 7.58 -3.34
CA PRO A 61 -12.90 6.53 -4.34
C PRO A 61 -12.32 5.19 -3.86
N PRO A 62 -12.99 4.04 -4.04
CA PRO A 62 -12.54 2.76 -3.49
C PRO A 62 -11.13 2.39 -3.94
N PHE A 63 -10.44 1.63 -3.09
CA PHE A 63 -9.24 0.93 -3.54
C PHE A 63 -9.62 -0.16 -4.55
N THR A 64 -8.70 -0.46 -5.47
CA THR A 64 -8.78 -1.68 -6.26
C THR A 64 -8.76 -2.90 -5.34
N PRO A 65 -9.29 -4.06 -5.77
CA PRO A 65 -9.30 -5.28 -4.96
C PRO A 65 -7.92 -5.65 -4.38
N ALA A 66 -6.87 -5.61 -5.20
CA ALA A 66 -5.51 -5.91 -4.77
C ALA A 66 -5.01 -4.95 -3.68
N ALA A 67 -5.20 -3.63 -3.88
CA ALA A 67 -4.78 -2.64 -2.90
C ALA A 67 -5.56 -2.73 -1.59
N ALA A 68 -6.87 -3.02 -1.65
CA ALA A 68 -7.68 -3.25 -0.46
C ALA A 68 -7.19 -4.44 0.35
N GLU A 69 -6.88 -5.57 -0.30
CA GLU A 69 -6.33 -6.75 0.38
C GLU A 69 -4.94 -6.49 0.98
N ILE A 70 -4.08 -5.74 0.29
CA ILE A 70 -2.76 -5.35 0.82
C ILE A 70 -2.90 -4.46 2.05
N VAL A 71 -3.77 -3.45 1.99
CA VAL A 71 -4.05 -2.55 3.13
C VAL A 71 -4.57 -3.36 4.32
N ASN A 72 -5.53 -4.26 4.11
CA ASN A 72 -6.04 -5.12 5.16
C ASN A 72 -4.94 -6.03 5.75
N ALA A 73 -4.06 -6.58 4.92
CA ALA A 73 -2.92 -7.37 5.41
C ALA A 73 -1.95 -6.54 6.26
N MET A 74 -1.73 -5.26 5.92
CA MET A 74 -0.92 -4.34 6.74
C MET A 74 -1.60 -4.01 8.07
N VAL A 75 -2.90 -3.73 8.05
CA VAL A 75 -3.70 -3.43 9.26
C VAL A 75 -3.76 -4.66 10.17
N ASP A 76 -3.92 -5.87 9.63
CA ASP A 76 -3.87 -7.11 10.40
C ASP A 76 -2.50 -7.34 11.05
N ALA A 77 -1.41 -7.03 10.34
CA ALA A 77 -0.06 -7.28 10.80
C ALA A 77 0.43 -6.26 11.84
N PHE A 78 0.02 -5.00 11.71
CA PHE A 78 0.57 -3.89 12.51
C PHE A 78 -0.47 -3.20 13.39
N GLY A 79 -1.76 -3.32 13.08
CA GLY A 79 -2.83 -2.63 13.80
C GLY A 79 -2.56 -1.13 13.95
N ALA A 80 -2.80 -0.61 15.16
CA ALA A 80 -2.57 0.79 15.49
C ALA A 80 -1.08 1.18 15.46
N ASP A 81 -0.15 0.23 15.61
CA ASP A 81 1.29 0.52 15.61
C ASP A 81 1.76 1.08 14.27
N LEU A 82 1.03 0.84 13.17
CA LEU A 82 1.32 1.39 11.84
C LEU A 82 1.41 2.92 11.86
N PHE A 83 0.69 3.57 12.78
CA PHE A 83 0.62 5.02 12.89
C PHE A 83 1.50 5.61 14.00
N THR A 84 2.44 4.82 14.52
CA THR A 84 3.41 5.23 15.55
C THR A 84 4.80 5.44 14.94
N ASP A 85 5.64 6.20 15.63
CA ASP A 85 7.02 6.49 15.20
C ASP A 85 7.85 5.21 14.94
N ARG A 86 7.51 4.09 15.59
CA ARG A 86 8.19 2.80 15.39
C ARG A 86 8.08 2.27 13.97
N LEU A 87 6.98 2.56 13.29
CA LEU A 87 6.69 2.07 11.94
C LEU A 87 6.58 3.22 10.92
N GLU A 88 7.04 4.43 11.28
CA GLU A 88 6.93 5.62 10.44
C GLU A 88 7.51 5.37 9.03
N GLY A 89 8.68 4.72 8.94
CA GLY A 89 9.28 4.39 7.64
C GLY A 89 8.39 3.50 6.74
N ARG A 90 7.61 2.58 7.33
CA ARG A 90 6.66 1.73 6.60
C ARG A 90 5.44 2.52 6.15
N LEU A 91 4.87 3.33 7.05
CA LEU A 91 3.76 4.22 6.73
C LEU A 91 4.15 5.22 5.61
N GLN A 92 5.32 5.83 5.71
CA GLN A 92 5.84 6.73 4.68
C GLN A 92 6.07 6.00 3.35
N ALA A 93 6.55 4.75 3.38
CA ALA A 93 6.73 3.97 2.17
C ALA A 93 5.39 3.66 1.47
N VAL A 94 4.36 3.22 2.20
CA VAL A 94 3.04 2.98 1.59
C VAL A 94 2.39 4.28 1.11
N ILE A 95 2.54 5.38 1.86
CA ILE A 95 2.08 6.70 1.43
C ILE A 95 2.79 7.11 0.12
N ARG A 96 4.09 6.87 0.02
CA ARG A 96 4.91 7.27 -1.14
C ARG A 96 4.60 6.45 -2.38
N PHE A 97 4.49 5.13 -2.24
CA PHE A 97 4.41 4.23 -3.39
C PHE A 97 2.98 3.85 -3.76
N GLY A 98 2.05 3.91 -2.81
CA GLY A 98 0.77 3.21 -2.91
C GLY A 98 0.89 1.75 -2.42
N PRO A 99 -0.21 1.13 -1.97
CA PRO A 99 -0.25 -0.26 -1.47
C PRO A 99 0.40 -1.30 -2.39
N VAL A 100 0.03 -1.36 -3.67
CA VAL A 100 0.49 -2.40 -4.61
C VAL A 100 1.99 -2.29 -4.83
N ARG A 101 2.49 -1.09 -5.15
CA ARG A 101 3.93 -0.89 -5.35
C ARG A 101 4.73 -1.08 -4.06
N PHE A 102 4.17 -0.75 -2.90
CA PHE A 102 4.80 -1.05 -1.63
C PHE A 102 4.99 -2.56 -1.44
N ALA A 103 3.96 -3.38 -1.75
CA ALA A 103 4.08 -4.84 -1.70
C ALA A 103 5.18 -5.35 -2.63
N HIS A 104 5.28 -4.82 -3.86
CA HIS A 104 6.35 -5.18 -4.80
C HIS A 104 7.74 -4.91 -4.21
N VAL A 105 7.92 -3.74 -3.56
CA VAL A 105 9.20 -3.36 -2.92
C VAL A 105 9.54 -4.29 -1.77
N ILE A 106 8.57 -4.64 -0.92
CA ILE A 106 8.79 -5.57 0.19
C ILE A 106 9.23 -6.95 -0.32
N LEU A 107 8.57 -7.47 -1.36
CA LEU A 107 8.95 -8.76 -1.95
C LEU A 107 10.33 -8.72 -2.59
N ALA A 108 10.67 -7.65 -3.31
CA ALA A 108 12.00 -7.47 -3.89
C ALA A 108 13.09 -7.31 -2.81
N PHE A 109 12.78 -6.66 -1.69
CA PHE A 109 13.69 -6.55 -0.56
C PHE A 109 13.92 -7.91 0.11
N GLU A 110 12.84 -8.64 0.41
CA GLU A 110 12.91 -9.96 1.06
C GLU A 110 13.63 -10.99 0.19
N ALA A 111 13.42 -10.94 -1.12
CA ALA A 111 14.17 -11.70 -2.11
C ALA A 111 15.69 -11.51 -2.02
N ARG A 112 16.12 -10.25 -1.80
CA ARG A 112 17.54 -9.88 -1.77
C ARG A 112 18.16 -10.10 -0.39
N PHE A 113 17.36 -9.91 0.66
CA PHE A 113 17.76 -9.95 2.06
C PHE A 113 16.73 -10.74 2.87
N PRO A 114 16.77 -12.09 2.82
CA PRO A 114 15.79 -12.91 3.53
C PRO A 114 15.76 -12.58 5.03
N SER A 115 14.62 -12.10 5.53
CA SER A 115 14.48 -11.59 6.90
C SER A 115 13.26 -12.18 7.58
N ARG A 116 13.47 -12.89 8.70
CA ARG A 116 12.37 -13.56 9.42
C ARG A 116 11.17 -12.66 9.77
N PRO A 117 11.32 -11.38 10.18
CA PRO A 117 10.17 -10.56 10.59
C PRO A 117 9.24 -10.15 9.45
N LEU A 118 9.74 -9.98 8.22
CA LEU A 118 8.92 -9.60 7.07
C LEU A 118 8.38 -10.82 6.32
N SER A 119 8.95 -12.02 6.54
CA SER A 119 8.60 -13.23 5.81
C SER A 119 7.10 -13.57 5.81
N ALA A 120 6.38 -13.37 6.92
CA ALA A 120 4.94 -13.64 6.98
C ALA A 120 4.10 -12.64 6.16
N LEU A 121 4.41 -11.33 6.27
CA LEU A 121 3.73 -10.29 5.48
C LEU A 121 4.09 -10.40 4.00
N ALA A 122 5.34 -10.66 3.68
CA ALA A 122 5.81 -10.93 2.33
C ALA A 122 5.09 -12.15 1.72
N THR A 123 4.95 -13.25 2.46
CA THR A 123 4.17 -14.41 1.99
C THR A 123 2.73 -14.04 1.68
N ARG A 124 2.10 -13.24 2.56
CA ARG A 124 0.72 -12.78 2.34
C ARG A 124 0.61 -11.85 1.13
N PHE A 125 1.57 -10.95 0.93
CA PHE A 125 1.63 -10.10 -0.26
C PHE A 125 1.78 -10.92 -1.55
N GLN A 126 2.67 -11.91 -1.56
CA GLN A 126 2.82 -12.81 -2.71
C GLN A 126 1.49 -13.47 -3.07
N GLN A 127 0.80 -14.05 -2.09
CA GLN A 127 -0.51 -14.71 -2.29
C GLN A 127 -1.62 -13.76 -2.77
N ILE A 128 -1.56 -12.49 -2.38
CA ILE A 128 -2.49 -11.46 -2.89
C ILE A 128 -2.16 -11.18 -4.36
N LEU A 129 -0.89 -10.87 -4.67
CA LEU A 129 -0.48 -10.53 -6.03
C LEU A 129 -0.67 -11.70 -7.02
N ASP A 130 -0.51 -12.95 -6.59
CA ASP A 130 -0.78 -14.13 -7.41
C ASP A 130 -2.27 -14.24 -7.81
N ARG A 131 -3.18 -13.72 -6.98
CA ARG A 131 -4.62 -13.65 -7.28
C ARG A 131 -5.02 -12.43 -8.11
N HIS A 132 -4.10 -11.47 -8.27
CA HIS A 132 -4.31 -10.19 -8.93
C HIS A 132 -3.27 -9.95 -10.04
N PRO A 133 -3.29 -10.74 -11.13
CA PRO A 133 -2.32 -10.64 -12.22
C PRO A 133 -2.31 -9.25 -12.90
N GLU A 134 -3.42 -8.51 -12.85
CA GLU A 134 -3.54 -7.15 -13.35
C GLU A 134 -2.58 -6.14 -12.72
N THR A 135 -1.98 -6.49 -11.56
CA THR A 135 -0.93 -5.68 -10.92
C THR A 135 0.40 -5.70 -11.66
N GLY A 136 0.57 -6.65 -12.59
CA GLY A 136 1.79 -6.83 -13.38
C GLY A 136 2.99 -7.36 -12.59
N TYR A 137 2.79 -7.81 -11.34
CA TYR A 137 3.88 -8.30 -10.49
C TYR A 137 4.59 -9.51 -11.09
N ALA A 138 3.83 -10.52 -11.53
CA ALA A 138 4.36 -11.74 -12.12
C ALA A 138 5.16 -11.46 -13.41
N ASP A 139 4.63 -10.60 -14.28
CA ASP A 139 5.29 -10.20 -15.51
C ASP A 139 6.59 -9.43 -15.25
N ALA A 140 6.57 -8.49 -14.29
CA ALA A 140 7.75 -7.76 -13.88
C ALA A 140 8.81 -8.70 -13.27
N HIS A 141 8.38 -9.66 -12.43
CA HIS A 141 9.26 -10.65 -11.82
C HIS A 141 9.92 -11.53 -12.87
N LEU A 142 9.14 -12.05 -13.82
CA LEU A 142 9.63 -12.84 -14.94
C LEU A 142 10.64 -12.06 -15.78
N ALA A 143 10.32 -10.83 -16.18
CA ALA A 143 11.20 -9.99 -16.99
C ALA A 143 12.54 -9.70 -16.28
N LEU A 144 12.51 -9.42 -14.97
CA LEU A 144 13.72 -9.18 -14.17
C LEU A 144 14.57 -10.46 -14.04
N SER A 145 13.93 -11.62 -13.92
CA SER A 145 14.65 -12.90 -13.83
C SER A 145 15.38 -13.26 -15.12
N GLN A 146 14.79 -12.92 -16.27
CA GLN A 146 15.37 -13.16 -17.59
C GLN A 146 16.62 -12.31 -17.85
N ILE A 147 16.75 -11.14 -17.21
CA ILE A 147 17.94 -10.29 -17.31
C ILE A 147 18.97 -10.53 -16.20
N GLY A 148 18.84 -11.64 -15.46
CA GLY A 148 19.82 -12.08 -14.47
C GLY A 148 19.81 -11.29 -13.15
N LEU A 149 18.76 -10.50 -12.90
CA LEU A 149 18.59 -9.85 -11.61
C LEU A 149 17.99 -10.84 -10.61
N PRO A 150 18.46 -10.86 -9.34
CA PRO A 150 17.90 -11.74 -8.33
C PRO A 150 16.46 -11.32 -8.05
N VAL A 151 15.53 -12.19 -8.42
CA VAL A 151 14.12 -12.05 -8.09
C VAL A 151 13.75 -13.25 -7.25
N GLY A 152 13.50 -13.00 -5.97
CA GLY A 152 13.33 -14.05 -4.97
C GLY A 152 12.13 -14.90 -5.35
N GLY A 153 12.40 -16.17 -5.59
CA GLY A 153 11.39 -17.22 -5.62
C GLY A 153 11.59 -18.12 -4.41
N PRO A 154 10.57 -18.92 -4.04
CA PRO A 154 10.61 -19.82 -2.89
C PRO A 154 11.65 -20.96 -2.98
N ASN A 155 12.52 -20.97 -4.01
CA ASN A 155 13.49 -22.04 -4.29
C ASN A 155 14.91 -21.51 -4.55
N ALA A 156 15.36 -20.47 -3.85
CA ALA A 156 16.81 -20.23 -3.72
C ALA A 156 17.32 -21.04 -2.51
N ARG A 157 17.65 -22.32 -2.76
CA ARG A 157 18.39 -23.17 -1.82
C ARG A 157 19.88 -22.88 -1.91
#